data_AF-A0AAD7QJQ5-F1
#
_entry.id   AF-A0AAD7QJQ5-F1
#
_cell.length_a   1.000
_cell.length_b   1.000
_cell.length_c   1.000
_cell.angle_alpha   90.00
_cell.angle_beta   90.00
_cell.angle_gamma   90.00
#
_symmetry.space_group_name_H-M   'P 1'
#
loop_
_entity.id
_entity.type
_entity.pdbx_description
1 polymer ?
#
loop_
_entity_poly.entity_id
_entity_poly.type
_entity_poly.pdbx_seq_one_letter_code
_entity_poly.pdbx_strand_id
1 'polypeptide(L)'
;MVNSQSQVPNGPTICYRPIRPSDLEILEHLHGNLFPIRYESEFFQNVVNGRDIVSWGAVDRSRPNGQSDDLIGFVTARVVLAKESEIGDMIGYDSSKSDQTLVYILTLGVVDAYRNLGIASSLIREVIKYASSIPTCRAVYLHVISYNNPAIYLYKKMSFKCVRMLQDFYLISGQHYDSYLFVYYVNGGRSPCSPLELLTVMVSYIRSVFKSVAARLYKNEEKKVIRWPKRKENHCLVAASQNKRNLGVECTGYECV
;
A
#
# COMPACT_ATOMS: atom_id res chain seq x y z
N MET A 1 -28.14 -47.93 32.76
CA MET A 1 -28.55 -46.54 32.49
C MET A 1 -27.30 -45.71 32.30
N VAL A 2 -26.86 -45.51 31.06
CA VAL A 2 -25.72 -44.62 30.74
C VAL A 2 -26.32 -43.41 30.03
N ASN A 3 -26.44 -42.31 30.77
CA ASN A 3 -26.89 -41.04 30.23
C ASN A 3 -25.68 -40.35 29.58
N SER A 4 -25.47 -40.62 28.29
CA SER A 4 -24.52 -39.86 27.47
C SER A 4 -25.18 -38.55 27.07
N GLN A 5 -25.15 -37.55 27.95
CA GLN A 5 -25.42 -36.17 27.54
C GLN A 5 -24.27 -35.69 26.66
N SER A 6 -24.46 -35.79 25.34
CA SER A 6 -23.67 -35.04 24.38
C SER A 6 -23.97 -33.54 24.58
N GLN A 7 -23.07 -32.83 25.26
CA GLN A 7 -23.07 -31.37 25.27
C GLN A 7 -22.81 -30.89 23.84
N VAL A 8 -23.87 -30.52 23.13
CA VAL A 8 -23.79 -29.80 21.86
C VAL A 8 -23.39 -28.35 22.19
N PRO A 9 -22.43 -27.73 21.49
CA PRO A 9 -22.07 -26.34 21.76
C PRO A 9 -23.28 -25.44 21.41
N ASN A 10 -23.81 -24.71 22.40
CA ASN A 10 -25.00 -23.85 22.27
C ASN A 10 -24.75 -22.53 21.50
N GLY A 11 -23.92 -22.53 20.46
CA GLY A 11 -23.58 -21.33 19.68
C GLY A 11 -23.36 -21.62 18.19
N PRO A 12 -23.51 -20.60 17.33
CA PRO A 12 -23.36 -20.79 15.89
C PRO A 12 -21.92 -21.17 15.54
N THR A 13 -21.75 -22.12 14.61
CA THR A 13 -20.44 -22.60 14.18
C THR A 13 -20.03 -21.89 12.90
N ILE A 14 -19.43 -20.71 13.06
CA ILE A 14 -19.09 -19.84 11.93
C ILE A 14 -17.84 -20.33 11.20
N CYS A 15 -17.97 -20.54 9.89
CA CYS A 15 -16.87 -20.85 8.98
C CYS A 15 -16.74 -19.76 7.93
N TYR A 16 -15.51 -19.55 7.44
CA TYR A 16 -15.22 -18.57 6.39
C TYR A 16 -14.68 -19.30 5.16
N ARG A 17 -15.18 -18.93 3.97
CA ARG A 17 -14.77 -19.51 2.68
C ARG A 17 -14.80 -18.46 1.57
N PRO A 18 -14.10 -18.65 0.44
CA PRO A 18 -14.33 -17.84 -0.74
C PRO A 18 -15.80 -17.90 -1.20
N ILE A 19 -16.29 -16.81 -1.77
CA ILE A 19 -17.59 -16.79 -2.45
C ILE A 19 -17.48 -17.57 -3.77
N ARG A 20 -18.56 -18.25 -4.16
CA ARG A 20 -18.62 -19.18 -5.29
C ARG A 20 -19.81 -18.86 -6.21
N PRO A 21 -19.87 -19.41 -7.43
CA PRO A 21 -21.00 -19.24 -8.33
C PRO A 21 -22.36 -19.61 -7.73
N SER A 22 -22.42 -20.61 -6.85
CA SER A 22 -23.64 -21.02 -6.15
C SER A 22 -24.18 -19.98 -5.17
N ASP A 23 -23.38 -18.98 -4.78
CA ASP A 23 -23.77 -17.95 -3.83
C ASP A 23 -24.45 -16.73 -4.49
N LEU A 24 -24.62 -16.74 -5.83
CA LEU A 24 -25.09 -15.57 -6.57
C LEU A 24 -26.42 -15.01 -6.05
N GLU A 25 -27.45 -15.86 -5.99
CA GLU A 25 -28.79 -15.43 -5.59
C GLU A 25 -28.82 -14.91 -4.15
N ILE A 26 -28.17 -15.62 -3.23
CA ILE A 26 -28.11 -15.19 -1.83
C ILE A 26 -27.29 -13.91 -1.68
N LEU A 27 -26.20 -13.75 -2.44
CA LEU A 27 -25.38 -12.53 -2.39
C LEU A 27 -26.17 -11.30 -2.86
N GLU A 28 -26.91 -11.41 -3.97
CA GLU A 28 -27.79 -10.35 -4.47
C GLU A 28 -28.89 -10.01 -3.46
N HIS A 29 -29.53 -11.03 -2.90
CA HIS A 29 -30.57 -10.86 -1.89
C HIS A 29 -30.05 -10.13 -0.65
N LEU A 30 -28.88 -10.55 -0.13
CA LEU A 30 -28.27 -9.91 1.02
C LEU A 30 -27.87 -8.47 0.73
N HIS A 31 -27.34 -8.16 -0.46
CA HIS A 31 -27.02 -6.78 -0.82
C HIS A 31 -28.26 -5.89 -0.84
N GLY A 32 -29.37 -6.38 -1.43
CA GLY A 32 -30.64 -5.66 -1.48
C GLY A 32 -31.25 -5.36 -0.11
N ASN A 33 -30.97 -6.21 0.89
CA ASN A 33 -31.46 -6.02 2.26
C ASN A 33 -30.52 -5.15 3.12
N LEU A 34 -29.21 -5.27 2.91
CA LEU A 34 -28.20 -4.65 3.79
C LEU A 34 -27.77 -3.25 3.34
N PHE A 35 -27.88 -2.94 2.04
CA PHE A 35 -27.39 -1.69 1.47
C PHE A 35 -28.51 -0.90 0.80
N PRO A 36 -28.56 0.43 0.99
CA PRO A 36 -29.51 1.29 0.30
C PRO A 36 -29.10 1.60 -1.16
N ILE A 37 -27.89 1.18 -1.56
CA ILE A 37 -27.31 1.41 -2.89
C ILE A 37 -27.50 0.14 -3.73
N ARG A 38 -27.91 0.32 -4.98
CA ARG A 38 -28.05 -0.78 -5.95
C ARG A 38 -26.74 -1.00 -6.69
N TYR A 39 -26.45 -2.27 -6.93
CA TYR A 39 -25.31 -2.71 -7.73
C TYR A 39 -25.85 -3.43 -8.97
N GLU A 40 -25.15 -3.28 -10.09
CA GLU A 40 -25.49 -3.94 -11.34
C GLU A 40 -25.24 -5.46 -11.27
N SER A 41 -26.00 -6.26 -12.04
CA SER A 41 -25.82 -7.71 -12.09
C SER A 41 -24.38 -8.14 -12.44
N GLU A 42 -23.69 -7.34 -13.26
CA GLU A 42 -22.29 -7.59 -13.63
C GLU A 42 -21.35 -7.57 -12.40
N PHE A 43 -21.61 -6.71 -11.41
CA PHE A 43 -20.83 -6.69 -10.17
C PHE A 43 -20.90 -8.05 -9.46
N PHE A 44 -22.11 -8.60 -9.30
CA PHE A 44 -22.31 -9.88 -8.63
C PHE A 44 -21.68 -11.04 -9.41
N GLN A 45 -21.83 -11.03 -10.74
CA GLN A 45 -21.17 -12.00 -11.62
C GLN A 45 -19.64 -11.96 -11.46
N ASN A 46 -19.06 -10.77 -11.35
CA ASN A 46 -17.62 -10.62 -11.14
C ASN A 46 -17.20 -11.13 -9.75
N VAL A 47 -17.99 -10.90 -8.70
CA VAL A 47 -17.73 -11.40 -7.34
C VAL A 47 -17.71 -12.92 -7.29
N VAL A 48 -18.75 -13.59 -7.82
CA VAL A 48 -18.91 -15.05 -7.68
C VAL A 48 -17.98 -15.84 -8.58
N ASN A 49 -17.52 -15.24 -9.69
CA ASN A 49 -16.55 -15.85 -10.62
C ASN A 49 -15.11 -15.43 -10.33
N GLY A 50 -14.86 -14.58 -9.32
CA GLY A 50 -13.52 -14.13 -8.95
C GLY A 50 -12.83 -13.26 -10.01
N ARG A 51 -13.60 -12.49 -10.80
CA ARG A 51 -13.08 -11.61 -11.85
C ARG A 51 -12.78 -10.23 -11.28
N ASP A 52 -11.51 -9.91 -11.11
CA ASP A 52 -11.02 -8.64 -10.55
C ASP A 52 -11.58 -8.28 -9.16
N ILE A 53 -12.23 -9.24 -8.49
CA ILE A 53 -12.80 -9.10 -7.16
C ILE A 53 -12.42 -10.34 -6.37
N VAL A 54 -11.77 -10.11 -5.23
CA VAL A 54 -11.57 -11.12 -4.20
C VAL A 54 -12.66 -11.01 -3.16
N SER A 55 -13.11 -12.15 -2.64
CA SER A 55 -14.28 -12.18 -1.78
C SER A 55 -14.27 -13.35 -0.80
N TRP A 56 -14.80 -13.10 0.38
CA TRP A 56 -14.98 -14.11 1.42
C TRP A 56 -16.40 -14.02 1.98
N GLY A 57 -17.01 -15.19 2.18
CA GLY A 57 -18.29 -15.38 2.82
C GLY A 57 -18.13 -16.02 4.21
N ALA A 58 -19.02 -15.67 5.12
CA ALA A 58 -19.23 -16.36 6.38
C ALA A 58 -20.50 -17.22 6.27
N VAL A 59 -20.42 -18.46 6.75
CA VAL A 59 -21.54 -19.42 6.81
C VAL A 59 -21.67 -19.97 8.23
N ASP A 60 -22.87 -20.34 8.64
CA ASP A 60 -23.11 -21.01 9.92
C ASP A 60 -23.38 -22.50 9.70
N ARG A 61 -22.39 -23.32 10.04
CA ARG A 61 -22.44 -24.78 9.85
C ARG A 61 -23.45 -25.47 10.75
N SER A 62 -23.91 -24.83 11.82
CA SER A 62 -24.92 -25.42 12.71
C SER A 62 -26.36 -25.14 12.28
N ARG A 63 -26.59 -24.42 11.17
CA ARG A 63 -27.96 -24.20 10.67
C ARG A 63 -28.59 -25.51 10.19
N PRO A 64 -29.84 -25.81 10.59
CA PRO A 64 -30.56 -27.00 10.14
C PRO A 64 -31.00 -26.85 8.68
N ASN A 65 -31.63 -27.90 8.15
CA ASN A 65 -32.36 -27.89 6.87
C ASN A 65 -31.51 -27.57 5.62
N GLY A 66 -30.23 -27.92 5.63
CA GLY A 66 -29.35 -27.72 4.46
C GLY A 66 -28.91 -26.27 4.23
N GLN A 67 -29.28 -25.33 5.11
CA GLN A 67 -28.87 -23.92 5.04
C GLN A 67 -27.47 -23.68 5.63
N SER A 68 -26.73 -24.75 5.90
CA SER A 68 -25.42 -24.69 6.56
C SER A 68 -24.30 -24.15 5.66
N ASP A 69 -24.58 -23.95 4.37
CA ASP A 69 -23.67 -23.31 3.41
C ASP A 69 -24.17 -21.94 2.92
N ASP A 70 -25.32 -21.47 3.40
CA ASP A 70 -25.86 -20.15 3.07
C ASP A 70 -25.01 -19.05 3.69
N LEU A 71 -24.73 -18.01 2.90
CA LEU A 71 -24.05 -16.82 3.38
C LEU A 71 -24.87 -16.11 4.47
N ILE A 72 -24.23 -15.83 5.59
CA ILE A 72 -24.74 -14.98 6.68
C ILE A 72 -23.93 -13.68 6.80
N GLY A 73 -22.84 -13.58 6.05
CA GLY A 73 -22.02 -12.39 5.93
C GLY A 73 -21.03 -12.53 4.79
N PHE A 74 -20.50 -11.40 4.33
CA PHE A 74 -19.57 -11.37 3.21
C PHE A 74 -18.72 -10.11 3.24
N VAL A 75 -17.58 -10.19 2.56
CA VAL A 75 -16.76 -9.04 2.19
C VAL A 75 -16.29 -9.21 0.75
N THR A 76 -16.33 -8.13 -0.01
CA THR A 76 -15.80 -8.06 -1.38
C THR A 76 -14.74 -6.98 -1.45
N ALA A 77 -13.67 -7.22 -2.18
CA ALA A 77 -12.58 -6.27 -2.33
C ALA A 77 -11.91 -6.39 -3.70
N ARG A 78 -11.27 -5.32 -4.16
CA ARG A 78 -10.53 -5.28 -5.42
C ARG A 78 -9.13 -4.75 -5.19
N VAL A 79 -8.16 -5.31 -5.91
CA VAL A 79 -6.81 -4.75 -5.98
C VAL A 79 -6.81 -3.62 -7.01
N VAL A 80 -6.32 -2.45 -6.63
CA VAL A 80 -6.21 -1.27 -7.51
C VAL A 80 -4.77 -0.78 -7.53
N LEU A 81 -4.33 -0.17 -8.63
CA LEU A 81 -3.04 0.50 -8.69
C LEU A 81 -3.10 1.80 -7.89
N ALA A 82 -2.10 2.06 -7.05
CA ALA A 82 -2.09 3.23 -6.17
C ALA A 82 -2.18 4.54 -6.96
N LYS A 83 -1.48 4.61 -8.10
CA LYS A 83 -1.49 5.75 -9.05
C LYS A 83 -2.85 6.04 -9.69
N GLU A 84 -3.73 5.05 -9.74
CA GLU A 84 -5.09 5.14 -10.32
C GLU A 84 -6.15 5.31 -9.24
N SER A 85 -5.78 5.26 -7.95
CA SER A 85 -6.70 5.43 -6.84
C SER A 85 -6.91 6.89 -6.49
N GLU A 86 -8.12 7.23 -6.05
CA GLU A 86 -8.48 8.57 -5.52
C GLU A 86 -7.74 8.95 -4.23
N ILE A 87 -7.01 8.00 -3.65
CA ILE A 87 -6.27 8.15 -2.40
C ILE A 87 -4.75 8.09 -2.60
N GLY A 88 -4.27 8.14 -3.85
CA GLY A 88 -2.84 8.06 -4.15
C GLY A 88 -2.02 9.12 -3.41
N ASP A 89 -2.56 10.33 -3.24
CA ASP A 89 -1.96 11.43 -2.48
C ASP A 89 -1.89 11.18 -0.95
N MET A 90 -2.75 10.30 -0.42
CA MET A 90 -2.88 10.00 1.00
C MET A 90 -2.02 8.81 1.45
N ILE A 91 -1.23 8.25 0.53
CA ILE A 91 -0.29 7.19 0.82
C ILE A 91 1.09 7.80 0.61
N GLY A 92 1.92 7.78 1.64
CA GLY A 92 3.36 8.04 1.56
C GLY A 92 3.98 6.95 0.69
N TYR A 93 3.78 7.07 -0.61
CA TYR A 93 4.10 6.07 -1.61
C TYR A 93 5.27 6.61 -2.43
N ASP A 94 6.22 5.72 -2.68
CA ASP A 94 7.43 6.07 -3.41
C ASP A 94 7.05 6.28 -4.88
N SER A 95 6.98 7.54 -5.33
CA SER A 95 6.63 7.90 -6.72
C SER A 95 7.57 7.26 -7.76
N SER A 96 8.75 6.78 -7.35
CA SER A 96 9.65 6.01 -8.21
C SER A 96 9.20 4.56 -8.44
N LYS A 97 8.23 4.05 -7.67
CA LYS A 97 7.67 2.69 -7.74
C LYS A 97 6.23 2.74 -8.26
N SER A 98 6.08 2.52 -9.56
CA SER A 98 4.79 2.60 -10.26
C SER A 98 3.89 1.37 -10.12
N ASP A 99 4.40 0.30 -9.50
CA ASP A 99 3.74 -1.00 -9.34
C ASP A 99 2.99 -1.17 -8.01
N GLN A 100 2.96 -0.11 -7.18
CA GLN A 100 2.30 -0.17 -5.88
C GLN A 100 0.80 -0.32 -6.02
N THR A 101 0.23 -1.20 -5.20
CA THR A 101 -1.19 -1.54 -5.22
C THR A 101 -1.85 -1.22 -3.89
N LEU A 102 -3.18 -1.21 -3.90
CA LEU A 102 -4.05 -1.05 -2.75
C LEU A 102 -5.18 -2.06 -2.83
N VAL A 103 -5.76 -2.41 -1.69
CA VAL A 103 -6.97 -3.22 -1.62
C VAL A 103 -8.14 -2.33 -1.22
N TYR A 104 -9.11 -2.18 -2.12
CA TYR A 104 -10.34 -1.43 -1.85
C TYR A 104 -11.44 -2.39 -1.42
N ILE A 105 -11.97 -2.25 -0.20
CA ILE A 105 -13.17 -2.99 0.23
C ILE A 105 -14.39 -2.33 -0.40
N LEU A 106 -15.10 -3.09 -1.23
CA LEU A 106 -16.27 -2.64 -1.97
C LEU A 106 -17.53 -2.76 -1.11
N THR A 107 -17.80 -3.96 -0.58
CA THR A 107 -18.95 -4.23 0.27
C THR A 107 -18.58 -5.12 1.46
N LEU A 108 -19.19 -4.86 2.61
CA LEU A 108 -19.06 -5.65 3.84
C LEU A 108 -20.42 -5.72 4.54
N GLY A 109 -20.98 -6.92 4.63
CA GLY A 109 -22.31 -7.13 5.18
C GLY A 109 -22.36 -8.32 6.13
N VAL A 110 -23.18 -8.23 7.18
CA VAL A 110 -23.55 -9.34 8.06
C VAL A 110 -25.04 -9.22 8.35
N VAL A 111 -25.76 -10.33 8.19
CA VAL A 111 -27.21 -10.38 8.47
C VAL A 111 -27.48 -10.06 9.93
N ASP A 112 -28.61 -9.40 10.19
CA ASP A 112 -28.91 -8.78 11.48
C ASP A 112 -28.84 -9.75 12.66
N ALA A 113 -29.36 -10.96 12.48
CA ALA A 113 -29.34 -12.03 13.49
C ALA A 113 -27.93 -12.50 13.89
N TYR A 114 -26.92 -12.24 13.06
CA TYR A 114 -25.53 -12.63 13.28
C TYR A 114 -24.59 -11.44 13.53
N ARG A 115 -25.13 -10.22 13.67
CA ARG A 115 -24.35 -9.04 14.06
C ARG A 115 -23.85 -9.18 15.51
N ASN A 116 -22.81 -8.42 15.84
CA ASN A 116 -22.15 -8.42 17.16
C ASN A 116 -21.51 -9.76 17.58
N LEU A 117 -21.40 -10.75 16.69
CA LEU A 117 -20.67 -12.01 16.90
C LEU A 117 -19.21 -11.99 16.41
N GLY A 118 -18.70 -10.81 16.03
CA GLY A 118 -17.32 -10.65 15.54
C GLY A 118 -17.08 -11.08 14.08
N ILE A 119 -18.12 -11.48 13.35
CA ILE A 119 -18.03 -11.96 11.96
C ILE A 119 -17.43 -10.89 11.04
N ALA A 120 -17.93 -9.65 11.10
CA ALA A 120 -17.41 -8.56 10.28
C ALA A 120 -15.92 -8.28 10.58
N SER A 121 -15.49 -8.36 11.85
CA SER A 121 -14.08 -8.24 12.21
C SER A 121 -13.23 -9.36 11.64
N SER A 122 -13.74 -10.60 11.61
CA SER A 122 -13.06 -11.73 10.99
C SER A 122 -12.93 -11.59 9.47
N LEU A 123 -13.99 -11.15 8.80
CA LEU A 123 -13.97 -10.88 7.35
C LEU A 123 -12.95 -9.77 7.01
N ILE A 124 -12.92 -8.68 7.78
CA ILE A 124 -11.90 -7.62 7.60
C ILE A 124 -10.49 -8.18 7.83
N ARG A 125 -10.28 -9.08 8.81
CA ARG A 125 -8.98 -9.72 9.03
C ARG A 125 -8.53 -10.57 7.82
N GLU A 126 -9.44 -11.28 7.16
CA GLU A 126 -9.10 -12.00 5.92
C GLU A 126 -8.64 -11.05 4.82
N VAL A 127 -9.31 -9.90 4.66
CA VAL A 127 -8.88 -8.87 3.69
C VAL A 127 -7.51 -8.30 4.05
N ILE A 128 -7.26 -7.97 5.32
CA ILE A 128 -5.95 -7.45 5.78
C ILE A 128 -4.85 -8.49 5.56
N LYS A 129 -5.13 -9.77 5.86
CA LYS A 129 -4.20 -10.88 5.63
C LYS A 129 -3.88 -11.03 4.14
N TYR A 130 -4.91 -10.99 3.28
CA TYR A 130 -4.73 -11.00 1.83
C TYR A 130 -3.89 -9.81 1.35
N ALA A 131 -4.21 -8.59 1.77
CA ALA A 131 -3.46 -7.39 1.41
C ALA A 131 -2.00 -7.48 1.87
N SER A 132 -1.75 -7.96 3.09
CA SER A 132 -0.39 -8.16 3.62
C SER A 132 0.40 -9.21 2.84
N SER A 133 -0.26 -10.19 2.22
CA SER A 133 0.38 -11.20 1.38
C SER A 133 0.89 -10.68 0.03
N ILE A 134 0.43 -9.50 -0.40
CA ILE A 134 0.83 -8.87 -1.67
C ILE A 134 1.99 -7.90 -1.41
N PRO A 135 3.23 -8.18 -1.84
CA PRO A 135 4.40 -7.36 -1.48
C PRO A 135 4.32 -5.89 -1.95
N THR A 136 3.61 -5.64 -3.05
CA THR A 136 3.41 -4.31 -3.62
C THR A 136 2.24 -3.55 -2.98
N CYS A 137 1.40 -4.22 -2.19
CA CYS A 137 0.23 -3.61 -1.57
C CYS A 137 0.66 -2.71 -0.40
N ARG A 138 0.12 -1.49 -0.33
CA ARG A 138 0.49 -0.51 0.71
C ARG A 138 -0.62 -0.21 1.70
N ALA A 139 -1.88 -0.42 1.33
CA ALA A 139 -3.00 -0.19 2.23
C ALA A 139 -4.26 -0.95 1.83
N VAL A 140 -5.13 -1.15 2.80
CA VAL A 140 -6.55 -1.46 2.63
C VAL A 140 -7.33 -0.17 2.88
N TYR A 141 -8.29 0.16 2.02
CA TYR A 141 -9.13 1.34 2.22
C TYR A 141 -10.59 1.07 1.86
N LEU A 142 -11.47 1.95 2.34
CA LEU A 142 -12.91 1.88 2.11
C LEU A 142 -13.61 3.21 2.36
N HIS A 143 -14.82 3.32 1.82
CA HIS A 143 -15.77 4.37 2.11
C HIS A 143 -16.87 3.88 3.05
N VAL A 144 -17.30 4.75 3.97
CA VAL A 144 -18.43 4.49 4.84
C VAL A 144 -19.32 5.73 4.92
N ILE A 145 -20.61 5.54 4.69
CA ILE A 145 -21.59 6.62 4.78
C ILE A 145 -21.63 7.22 6.19
N SER A 146 -21.71 8.54 6.28
CA SER A 146 -21.43 9.32 7.49
C SER A 146 -22.34 8.97 8.68
N TYR A 147 -23.59 8.56 8.42
CA TYR A 147 -24.54 8.18 9.47
C TYR A 147 -24.39 6.73 9.97
N ASN A 148 -23.54 5.90 9.34
CA ASN A 148 -23.35 4.50 9.72
C ASN A 148 -22.36 4.35 10.89
N ASN A 149 -22.81 4.80 12.07
CA ASN A 149 -22.03 4.76 13.30
C ASN A 149 -21.49 3.36 13.67
N PRO A 150 -22.26 2.26 13.51
CA PRO A 150 -21.73 0.91 13.79
C PRO A 150 -20.52 0.54 12.93
N ALA A 151 -20.55 0.83 11.62
CA ALA A 151 -19.44 0.56 10.72
C ALA A 151 -18.23 1.47 11.04
N ILE A 152 -18.46 2.76 11.28
CA ILE A 152 -17.42 3.71 11.70
C ILE A 152 -16.70 3.21 12.96
N TYR A 153 -17.44 2.75 13.97
CA TYR A 153 -16.87 2.20 15.20
C TYR A 153 -16.08 0.90 14.92
N LEU A 154 -16.62 0.00 14.09
CA LEU A 154 -15.93 -1.24 13.68
C LEU A 154 -14.58 -0.93 13.03
N TYR A 155 -14.53 -0.02 12.06
CA TYR A 155 -13.29 0.32 11.36
C TYR A 155 -12.26 0.98 12.28
N LYS A 156 -12.69 1.89 13.16
CA LYS A 156 -11.82 2.47 14.21
C LYS A 156 -11.26 1.40 15.14
N LYS A 157 -12.10 0.47 15.60
CA LYS A 157 -11.71 -0.67 16.45
C LYS A 157 -10.70 -1.59 15.75
N MET A 158 -10.85 -1.76 14.43
CA MET A 158 -9.92 -2.51 13.58
C MET A 158 -8.68 -1.69 13.17
N SER A 159 -8.43 -0.55 13.82
CA SER A 159 -7.26 0.34 13.60
C SER A 159 -7.19 1.01 12.23
N PHE A 160 -8.27 1.02 11.46
CA PHE A 160 -8.37 1.91 10.30
C PHE A 160 -8.39 3.36 10.76
N LYS A 161 -7.71 4.23 10.00
CA LYS A 161 -7.64 5.67 10.23
C LYS A 161 -8.63 6.37 9.33
N CYS A 162 -9.48 7.22 9.90
CA CYS A 162 -10.31 8.15 9.12
C CYS A 162 -9.39 9.26 8.59
N VAL A 163 -9.21 9.34 7.27
CA VAL A 163 -8.25 10.26 6.65
C VAL A 163 -8.91 11.45 5.96
N ARG A 164 -10.17 11.30 5.51
CA ARG A 164 -10.90 12.33 4.77
C ARG A 164 -12.41 12.17 4.98
N MET A 165 -13.13 13.27 4.94
CA MET A 165 -14.58 13.32 4.74
C MET A 165 -14.85 13.82 3.33
N LEU A 166 -15.69 13.13 2.59
CA LEU A 166 -16.11 13.45 1.23
C LEU A 166 -17.54 13.93 1.28
N GLN A 167 -17.77 15.19 0.91
CA GLN A 167 -19.10 15.79 0.89
C GLN A 167 -19.93 15.25 -0.27
N ASP A 168 -21.23 15.07 -0.04
CA ASP A 168 -22.23 14.69 -1.06
C ASP A 168 -21.87 13.43 -1.88
N PHE A 169 -21.08 12.53 -1.31
CA PHE A 169 -20.49 11.37 -1.98
C PHE A 169 -21.53 10.32 -2.41
N TYR A 170 -22.52 10.05 -1.56
CA TYR A 170 -23.57 9.08 -1.85
C TYR A 170 -24.85 9.79 -2.25
N LEU A 171 -25.48 9.36 -3.34
CA LEU A 171 -26.84 9.73 -3.72
C LEU A 171 -27.77 8.55 -3.45
N ILE A 172 -28.62 8.65 -2.43
CA ILE A 172 -29.56 7.60 -2.02
C ILE A 172 -30.96 8.20 -1.99
N SER A 173 -31.88 7.64 -2.77
CA SER A 173 -33.27 8.09 -2.86
C SER A 173 -33.42 9.60 -3.12
N GLY A 174 -32.54 10.16 -3.95
CA GLY A 174 -32.54 11.59 -4.30
C GLY A 174 -31.91 12.52 -3.25
N GLN A 175 -31.39 11.99 -2.15
CA GLN A 175 -30.71 12.75 -1.11
C GLN A 175 -29.20 12.46 -1.11
N HIS A 176 -28.40 13.52 -0.94
CA HIS A 176 -26.95 13.42 -0.81
C HIS A 176 -26.52 13.13 0.63
N TYR A 177 -25.49 12.30 0.77
CA TYR A 177 -24.88 11.95 2.05
C TYR A 177 -23.37 11.93 1.96
N ASP A 178 -22.74 12.47 3.01
CA ASP A 178 -21.28 12.45 3.15
C ASP A 178 -20.75 11.03 3.38
N SER A 179 -19.48 10.85 3.04
CA SER A 179 -18.72 9.62 3.26
C SER A 179 -17.45 9.89 4.04
N TYR A 180 -17.03 8.95 4.88
CA TYR A 180 -15.71 8.93 5.47
C TYR A 180 -14.83 7.91 4.75
N LEU A 181 -13.62 8.34 4.40
CA LEU A 181 -12.57 7.50 3.87
C LEU A 181 -11.73 6.94 5.02
N PHE A 182 -11.66 5.62 5.11
CA PHE A 182 -10.87 4.88 6.10
C PHE A 182 -9.72 4.12 5.44
N VAL A 183 -8.54 4.16 6.06
CA VAL A 183 -7.32 3.53 5.54
C VAL A 183 -6.61 2.71 6.63
N TYR A 184 -6.20 1.50 6.30
CA TYR A 184 -5.33 0.63 7.10
C TYR A 184 -4.06 0.32 6.31
N TYR A 185 -2.90 0.75 6.80
CA TYR A 185 -1.64 0.58 6.09
C TYR A 185 -1.04 -0.82 6.32
N VAL A 186 -0.48 -1.40 5.25
CA VAL A 186 0.21 -2.70 5.27
C VAL A 186 1.56 -2.59 4.57
N ASN A 187 2.46 -3.56 4.82
CA ASN A 187 3.74 -3.71 4.12
C ASN A 187 4.55 -2.40 4.03
N GLY A 188 4.60 -1.65 5.13
CA GLY A 188 5.34 -0.40 5.21
C GLY A 188 4.72 0.79 4.49
N GLY A 189 3.47 0.69 4.00
CA GLY A 189 2.67 1.85 3.63
C GLY A 189 2.47 2.78 4.84
N ARG A 190 2.38 4.08 4.57
CA ARG A 190 2.33 5.12 5.62
C ARG A 190 1.44 6.27 5.18
N SER A 191 0.97 7.03 6.16
CA SER A 191 0.35 8.33 5.90
C SER A 191 1.45 9.36 5.57
N PRO A 192 1.24 10.26 4.59
CA PRO A 192 2.15 11.34 4.19
C PRO A 192 2.53 12.33 5.32
N CYS A 193 1.88 12.23 6.47
CA CYS A 193 2.07 13.15 7.60
C CYS A 193 2.54 12.42 8.87
N SER A 194 3.36 11.38 8.74
CA SER A 194 4.03 10.79 9.89
C SER A 194 5.17 11.69 10.38
N PRO A 195 5.33 11.97 11.70
CA PRO A 195 6.50 12.68 12.23
C PRO A 195 7.83 12.05 11.81
N LEU A 196 7.84 10.74 11.54
CA LEU A 196 8.99 10.00 11.03
C LEU A 196 9.33 10.35 9.58
N GLU A 197 8.36 10.72 8.74
CA GLU A 197 8.66 11.23 7.39
C GLU A 197 9.26 12.62 7.46
N LEU A 198 8.75 13.51 8.33
CA LEU A 198 9.39 14.81 8.55
C LEU A 198 10.85 14.63 8.98
N LEU A 199 11.10 13.70 9.92
CA LEU A 199 12.45 13.34 10.35
C LEU A 199 13.28 12.71 9.22
N THR A 200 12.71 11.82 8.41
CA THR A 200 13.43 11.16 7.31
C THR A 200 13.78 12.17 6.21
N VAL A 201 12.86 13.06 5.87
CA VAL A 201 13.06 14.18 4.95
C VAL A 201 14.14 15.10 5.51
N MET A 202 14.07 15.49 6.79
CA MET A 202 15.10 16.30 7.44
C MET A 202 16.47 15.61 7.44
N VAL A 203 16.55 14.33 7.79
CA VAL A 203 17.80 13.55 7.79
C VAL A 203 18.37 13.43 6.37
N SER A 204 17.53 13.18 5.37
CA SER A 204 17.95 13.09 3.97
C SER A 204 18.47 14.45 3.45
N TYR A 205 17.81 15.54 3.83
CA TYR A 205 18.23 16.90 3.52
C TYR A 205 19.57 17.22 4.19
N ILE A 206 19.69 16.96 5.49
CA ILE A 206 20.93 17.14 6.25
C ILE A 206 22.07 16.32 5.60
N ARG A 207 21.82 15.06 5.25
CA ARG A 207 22.81 14.20 4.58
C ARG A 207 23.20 14.73 3.20
N SER A 208 22.28 15.30 2.44
CA SER A 208 22.55 15.96 1.15
C SER A 208 23.42 17.20 1.32
N VAL A 209 23.10 18.05 2.31
CA VAL A 209 23.90 19.23 2.67
C VAL A 209 25.32 18.81 3.06
N PHE A 210 25.47 17.80 3.93
CA PHE A 210 26.78 17.29 4.33
C PHE A 210 27.58 16.73 3.15
N LYS A 211 26.96 15.98 2.24
CA LYS A 211 27.62 15.51 1.01
C LYS A 211 28.09 16.68 0.13
N SER A 212 27.27 17.72 0.00
CA SER A 212 27.61 18.92 -0.78
C SER A 212 28.77 19.71 -0.16
N VAL A 213 28.77 19.87 1.16
CA VAL A 213 29.86 20.52 1.91
C VAL A 213 31.15 19.70 1.81
N ALA A 214 31.10 18.39 2.01
CA ALA A 214 32.26 17.50 1.87
C ALA A 214 32.85 17.55 0.45
N ALA A 215 32.00 17.54 -0.59
CA ALA A 215 32.45 17.67 -1.97
C ALA A 215 33.09 19.04 -2.27
N ARG A 216 32.60 20.13 -1.65
CA ARG A 216 33.22 21.46 -1.77
C ARG A 216 34.57 21.53 -1.05
N LEU A 217 34.69 20.90 0.12
CA LEU A 217 35.96 20.84 0.87
C LEU A 217 37.01 20.03 0.10
N TYR A 218 36.64 18.88 -0.44
CA TYR A 218 37.53 18.05 -1.26
C TYR A 218 38.04 18.80 -2.50
N LYS A 219 37.15 19.50 -3.23
CA LYS A 219 37.54 20.35 -4.38
C LYS A 219 38.41 21.54 -3.99
N ASN A 220 38.28 22.06 -2.76
CA ASN A 220 39.11 23.16 -2.28
C ASN A 220 40.50 22.68 -1.83
N GLU A 221 40.61 21.46 -1.29
CA GLU A 221 41.89 20.80 -0.98
C GLU A 221 42.69 20.52 -2.26
N GLU A 222 42.08 19.95 -3.30
CA GLU A 222 42.74 19.75 -4.60
C GLU A 222 43.21 21.08 -5.23
N LYS A 223 42.38 22.13 -5.16
CA LYS A 223 42.77 23.47 -5.64
C LYS A 223 43.90 24.10 -4.83
N LYS A 224 44.06 23.76 -3.54
CA LYS A 224 45.19 24.21 -2.70
C LYS A 224 46.47 23.46 -3.03
N VAL A 225 46.40 22.15 -3.28
CA VAL A 225 47.56 21.32 -3.67
C VAL A 225 48.14 21.75 -5.03
N ILE A 226 47.33 22.29 -5.93
CA ILE A 226 47.77 22.78 -7.26
C ILE A 226 48.41 24.20 -7.19
N ARG A 227 48.27 24.95 -6.09
CA ARG A 227 48.83 26.32 -5.95
C ARG A 227 50.02 26.38 -4.97
N TRP A 228 51.15 25.77 -5.32
CA TRP A 228 52.45 26.12 -4.73
C TRP A 228 53.35 26.79 -5.79
N PRO A 229 53.99 27.96 -5.54
CA PRO A 229 54.71 28.67 -6.60
C PRO A 229 56.08 28.07 -6.93
N LYS A 230 56.45 28.06 -8.21
CA LYS A 230 57.83 27.86 -8.68
C LYS A 230 58.77 28.88 -8.02
N ARG A 231 59.76 28.38 -7.28
CA ARG A 231 60.81 29.17 -6.63
C ARG A 231 61.83 29.66 -7.68
N LYS A 232 62.06 30.97 -7.70
CA LYS A 232 63.05 31.71 -8.49
C LYS A 232 64.46 31.50 -7.92
N GLU A 233 65.44 31.22 -8.77
CA GLU A 233 66.86 31.48 -8.52
C GLU A 233 67.34 32.57 -9.49
N ASN A 234 68.00 33.60 -8.94
CA ASN A 234 68.70 34.66 -9.67
C ASN A 234 70.21 34.51 -9.39
N HIS A 235 71.08 34.54 -10.39
CA HIS A 235 71.93 35.70 -10.71
C HIS A 235 73.01 35.44 -11.79
N CYS A 236 73.17 36.47 -12.63
CA CYS A 236 74.35 36.98 -13.37
C CYS A 236 74.97 36.27 -14.59
N LEU A 237 74.84 37.02 -15.71
CA LEU A 237 75.60 37.15 -16.96
C LEU A 237 77.08 36.68 -16.94
N VAL A 238 77.53 35.98 -18.00
CA VAL A 238 78.64 36.36 -18.93
C VAL A 238 78.57 35.53 -20.23
N ALA A 239 78.92 36.23 -21.31
CA ALA A 239 79.16 35.94 -22.73
C ALA A 239 79.54 34.55 -23.27
N ALA A 240 79.24 34.41 -24.58
CA ALA A 240 80.01 33.73 -25.65
C ALA A 240 80.17 32.21 -25.53
N SER A 241 80.37 31.41 -26.57
CA SER A 241 80.32 31.49 -28.02
C SER A 241 80.67 30.07 -28.48
N GLN A 242 79.97 29.57 -29.49
CA GLN A 242 80.41 28.58 -30.47
C GLN A 242 80.60 27.09 -30.13
N ASN A 243 80.18 26.32 -31.16
CA ASN A 243 80.74 25.08 -31.70
C ASN A 243 80.44 23.78 -30.93
N LYS A 244 80.22 22.62 -31.57
CA LYS A 244 79.95 22.18 -32.96
C LYS A 244 79.82 20.66 -32.82
N ARG A 245 78.92 20.02 -33.61
CA ARG A 245 79.04 18.63 -34.14
C ARG A 245 78.97 17.50 -33.08
N ASN A 246 78.49 16.28 -33.34
CA ASN A 246 77.95 15.60 -34.52
C ASN A 246 77.34 14.25 -34.08
N LEU A 247 76.40 13.77 -34.90
CA LEU A 247 76.11 12.37 -35.34
C LEU A 247 75.82 11.22 -34.34
N GLY A 248 74.79 10.44 -34.75
CA GLY A 248 74.58 9.01 -34.48
C GLY A 248 73.10 8.72 -34.15
N VAL A 249 72.22 8.32 -35.09
CA VAL A 249 72.04 6.95 -35.67
C VAL A 249 71.71 5.95 -34.54
N GLU A 250 70.67 5.11 -34.53
CA GLU A 250 69.53 4.71 -35.38
C GLU A 250 68.60 3.83 -34.51
N CYS A 251 67.39 3.51 -35.01
CA CYS A 251 66.61 2.25 -34.90
C CYS A 251 66.61 1.44 -33.58
N THR A 252 65.52 0.89 -33.04
CA THR A 252 64.33 0.18 -33.60
C THR A 252 63.48 -0.13 -32.34
N GLY A 253 62.16 -0.11 -32.38
CA GLY A 253 61.38 -1.25 -32.88
C GLY A 253 60.00 -1.21 -32.21
N TYR A 254 58.98 -1.41 -33.04
CA TYR A 254 57.59 -1.60 -32.67
C TYR A 254 57.32 -3.10 -32.54
N GLU A 255 56.46 -3.49 -31.60
CA GLU A 255 55.28 -4.38 -31.75
C GLU A 255 54.74 -4.71 -30.36
N CYS A 256 53.46 -4.35 -30.11
CA CYS A 256 52.30 -5.26 -29.95
C CYS A 256 52.37 -6.08 -28.65
N VAL A 257 51.39 -6.04 -27.75
CA VAL A 257 49.94 -6.29 -27.92
C VAL A 257 49.15 -5.48 -26.89
#